data_AF-A0A820PZG9-F1
#
_entry.id   AF-A0A820PZG9-F1
#
_cell.length_a   1.000
_cell.length_b   1.000
_cell.length_c   1.000
_cell.angle_alpha   90.00
_cell.angle_beta   90.00
_cell.angle_gamma   90.00
#
_symmetry.space_group_name_H-M   'P 1'
#
loop_
_entity.id
_entity.type
_entity.pdbx_description
1 polymer ?
#
loop_
_entity_poly.entity_id
_entity_poly.type
_entity_poly.pdbx_seq_one_letter_code
_entity_poly.pdbx_strand_id
1 'polypeptide(L)'
;CHLLNERILSSDNRLEEARQVKEAAERLYQEADLLCPICQKAMGMQSDHIQILTCTHIFHQRCIKDLLQKWTHQAQACPKCNKNVLFSRSYVALACT
;
A
#
# COMPACT_ATOMS: atom_id res chain seq x y z
N CYS A 1 -7.23 43.28 -12.76
CA CYS A 1 -8.19 42.68 -13.71
C CYS A 1 -8.93 41.55 -13.00
N HIS A 2 -10.18 41.76 -12.56
CA HIS A 2 -10.96 40.81 -11.74
C HIS A 2 -11.03 39.39 -12.36
N LEU A 3 -11.11 39.32 -13.70
CA LEU A 3 -11.18 38.07 -14.47
C LEU A 3 -9.93 37.17 -14.36
N LEU A 4 -8.75 37.73 -14.03
CA LEU A 4 -7.54 36.94 -13.79
C LEU A 4 -7.55 36.36 -12.37
N ASN A 5 -8.04 37.13 -11.40
CA ASN A 5 -8.15 36.69 -10.00
C ASN A 5 -9.16 35.55 -9.86
N GLU A 6 -10.33 35.67 -10.50
CA GLU A 6 -11.35 34.61 -10.54
C GLU A 6 -10.84 33.33 -11.21
N ARG A 7 -10.05 33.44 -12.28
CA ARG A 7 -9.43 32.28 -12.95
C ARG A 7 -8.42 31.56 -12.06
N ILE A 8 -7.58 32.31 -11.34
CA ILE A 8 -6.60 31.75 -10.39
C ILE A 8 -7.32 31.02 -9.26
N LEU A 9 -8.31 31.66 -8.63
CA LEU A 9 -9.13 31.05 -7.56
C LEU A 9 -9.84 29.77 -8.04
N SER A 10 -10.38 29.76 -9.26
CA SER A 10 -11.03 28.57 -9.82
C SER A 10 -10.05 27.41 -10.11
N SER A 11 -8.79 27.73 -10.43
CA SER A 11 -7.75 26.74 -10.71
C SER A 11 -7.22 26.13 -9.43
N ASP A 12 -6.98 26.96 -8.40
CA ASP A 12 -6.59 26.51 -7.06
C ASP A 12 -7.67 25.61 -6.44
N ASN A 13 -8.96 25.96 -6.61
CA ASN A 13 -10.06 25.15 -6.11
C ASN A 13 -10.10 23.75 -6.76
N ARG A 14 -9.87 23.65 -8.08
CA ARG A 14 -9.80 22.34 -8.77
C ARG A 14 -8.63 21.49 -8.32
N LEU A 15 -7.47 22.12 -8.04
CA LEU A 15 -6.30 21.41 -7.51
C LEU A 15 -6.57 20.87 -6.11
N GLU A 16 -7.23 21.65 -5.27
CA GLU A 16 -7.65 21.24 -3.92
C GLU A 16 -8.68 20.09 -3.98
N GLU A 17 -9.70 20.19 -4.84
CA GLU A 17 -10.67 19.12 -5.08
C GLU A 17 -9.97 17.82 -5.54
N ALA A 18 -9.03 17.91 -6.49
CA ALA A 18 -8.28 16.75 -6.96
C ALA A 18 -7.43 16.11 -5.85
N ARG A 19 -6.85 16.93 -4.97
CA ARG A 19 -6.11 16.47 -3.79
C ARG A 19 -7.03 15.72 -2.82
N GLN A 20 -8.19 16.28 -2.51
CA GLN A 20 -9.16 15.66 -1.60
C GLN A 20 -9.66 14.31 -2.14
N VAL A 21 -9.95 14.22 -3.45
CA VAL A 21 -10.33 12.96 -4.11
C VAL A 21 -9.21 11.93 -4.00
N LYS A 22 -7.95 12.33 -4.24
CA LYS A 22 -6.80 11.43 -4.12
C LYS A 22 -6.63 10.92 -2.69
N GLU A 23 -6.69 11.80 -1.69
CA GLU A 23 -6.56 11.42 -0.28
C GLU A 23 -7.72 10.51 0.16
N ALA A 24 -8.95 10.75 -0.32
CA ALA A 24 -10.10 9.88 -0.06
C ALA A 24 -9.91 8.48 -0.66
N ALA A 25 -9.40 8.39 -1.89
CA ALA A 25 -9.08 7.11 -2.53
C ALA A 25 -8.00 6.35 -1.74
N GLU A 26 -6.91 7.01 -1.34
CA GLU A 26 -5.84 6.40 -0.55
C GLU A 26 -6.34 5.85 0.79
N ARG A 27 -7.24 6.58 1.49
CA ARG A 27 -7.90 6.09 2.71
C ARG A 27 -8.73 4.83 2.47
N LEU A 28 -9.53 4.80 1.41
CA LEU A 28 -10.33 3.61 1.06
C LEU A 28 -9.43 2.40 0.75
N TYR A 29 -8.31 2.60 0.04
CA TYR A 29 -7.33 1.54 -0.21
C TYR A 29 -6.66 1.04 1.08
N GLN A 30 -6.40 1.92 2.05
CA GLN A 30 -5.87 1.55 3.36
C GLN A 30 -6.89 0.73 4.17
N GLU A 31 -8.15 1.19 4.24
CA GLU A 31 -9.23 0.51 4.96
C GLU A 31 -9.53 -0.88 4.37
N ALA A 32 -9.40 -1.03 3.05
CA ALA A 32 -9.56 -2.30 2.36
C ALA A 32 -8.35 -3.24 2.48
N ASP A 33 -7.30 -2.89 3.22
CA ASP A 33 -6.06 -3.67 3.37
C ASP A 33 -5.40 -4.01 2.00
N LEU A 34 -5.58 -3.14 1.00
CA LEU A 34 -5.08 -3.31 -0.37
C LEU A 34 -3.69 -2.70 -0.57
N LEU A 35 -3.13 -2.02 0.43
CA LEU A 35 -1.77 -1.47 0.38
C LEU A 35 -0.79 -2.35 1.15
N CYS A 36 0.40 -2.55 0.57
CA CYS A 36 1.48 -3.23 1.26
C CYS A 36 1.99 -2.38 2.44
N PRO A 37 1.97 -2.88 3.70
CA PRO A 37 2.38 -2.08 4.86
C PRO A 37 3.85 -1.65 4.88
N ILE A 38 4.71 -2.26 4.03
CA ILE A 38 6.14 -1.95 3.95
C ILE A 38 6.41 -0.79 2.98
N CYS A 39 5.75 -0.77 1.81
CA CYS A 39 6.04 0.20 0.75
C CYS A 39 4.88 1.15 0.42
N GLN A 40 3.71 0.95 1.04
CA GLN A 40 2.49 1.73 0.88
C GLN A 40 1.93 1.78 -0.56
N LYS A 41 2.32 0.81 -1.40
CA LYS A 41 1.80 0.67 -2.77
C LYS A 41 0.69 -0.38 -2.82
N ALA A 42 -0.22 -0.23 -3.77
CA ALA A 42 -1.30 -1.18 -4.02
C ALA A 42 -0.77 -2.60 -4.30
N MET A 43 -1.48 -3.59 -3.78
CA MET A 43 -1.28 -5.01 -4.00
C MET A 43 -2.25 -5.49 -5.09
N GLY A 44 -1.91 -6.59 -5.78
CA GLY A 44 -2.82 -7.20 -6.75
C GLY A 44 -2.89 -6.50 -8.11
N MET A 45 -2.02 -5.53 -8.37
CA MET A 45 -1.77 -5.07 -9.73
C MET A 45 -1.05 -6.17 -10.53
N GLN A 46 -1.36 -6.28 -11.82
CA GLN A 46 -0.94 -7.41 -12.67
C GLN A 46 0.52 -7.84 -12.44
N SER A 47 0.71 -9.14 -12.17
CA SER A 47 2.01 -9.79 -11.94
C SER A 47 2.67 -9.56 -10.57
N ASP A 48 2.06 -8.80 -9.65
CA ASP A 48 2.61 -8.67 -8.30
C ASP A 48 2.45 -9.97 -7.51
N HIS A 49 3.59 -10.53 -7.11
CA HIS A 49 3.64 -11.63 -6.15
C HIS A 49 3.33 -11.10 -4.75
N ILE A 50 2.36 -11.72 -4.09
CA ILE A 50 1.99 -11.44 -2.71
C ILE A 50 2.44 -12.57 -1.79
N GLN A 51 2.77 -12.21 -0.57
CA GLN A 51 3.17 -13.12 0.47
C GLN A 51 2.20 -12.98 1.63
N ILE A 52 1.59 -14.10 2.02
CA ILE A 52 0.74 -14.17 3.19
C ILE A 52 1.52 -14.88 4.29
N LEU A 53 1.57 -14.25 5.46
CA LEU A 53 2.20 -14.81 6.66
C LEU A 53 1.20 -15.65 7.45
N THR A 54 1.66 -16.48 8.40
CA THR A 54 0.78 -17.26 9.30
C THR A 54 -0.24 -16.41 10.08
N CYS A 55 0.10 -15.15 10.33
CA CYS A 55 -0.77 -14.17 10.97
C CYS A 55 -1.78 -13.50 10.01
N THR A 56 -2.00 -14.07 8.82
CA THR A 56 -2.92 -13.64 7.76
C THR A 56 -2.67 -12.24 7.18
N HIS A 57 -1.58 -11.58 7.55
CA HIS A 57 -1.19 -10.31 6.95
C HIS A 57 -0.53 -10.52 5.58
N ILE A 58 -0.88 -9.63 4.65
CA ILE A 58 -0.48 -9.68 3.25
C ILE A 58 0.56 -8.59 2.98
N PHE A 59 1.60 -8.95 2.22
CA PHE A 59 2.68 -8.06 1.80
C PHE A 59 3.06 -8.36 0.35
N HIS A 60 3.71 -7.43 -0.34
CA HIS A 60 4.47 -7.80 -1.55
C HIS A 60 5.57 -8.79 -1.18
N GLN A 61 5.71 -9.86 -1.98
CA GLN A 61 6.71 -10.89 -1.76
C GLN A 61 8.13 -10.32 -1.70
N ARG A 62 8.47 -9.36 -2.58
CA ARG A 62 9.78 -8.68 -2.56
C ARG A 62 10.00 -7.90 -1.27
N CYS A 63 9.01 -7.14 -0.83
CA CYS A 63 9.13 -6.26 0.33
C CYS A 63 9.39 -7.03 1.61
N ILE A 64 8.67 -8.13 1.82
CA ILE A 64 8.89 -8.96 3.01
C ILE A 64 10.19 -9.77 2.93
N LYS A 65 10.57 -10.28 1.74
CA LYS A 65 11.86 -10.98 1.56
C LYS A 65 13.05 -10.06 1.85
N ASP A 66 13.05 -8.84 1.30
CA ASP A 66 14.11 -7.86 1.52
C ASP A 66 14.22 -7.46 3.00
N LEU A 67 13.08 -7.34 3.68
CA LEU A 67 13.04 -7.02 5.10
C LEU A 67 13.59 -8.17 5.96
N LEU A 68 13.15 -9.40 5.69
CA LEU A 68 13.60 -10.60 6.41
C LEU A 68 15.08 -10.89 6.19
N GLN A 69 15.62 -10.62 4.99
CA GLN A 69 17.04 -10.79 4.70
C GLN A 69 17.93 -9.81 5.50
N LYS A 70 17.41 -8.61 5.78
CA LYS A 70 18.11 -7.62 6.62
C LYS A 70 18.10 -7.98 8.10
N TRP A 71 17.22 -8.87 8.54
CA TRP A 71 17.19 -9.35 9.93
C TRP A 71 18.24 -10.44 10.14
N THR A 72 19.39 -10.03 10.67
CA THR A 72 20.54 -10.93 10.89
C THR A 72 20.42 -11.75 12.18
N HIS A 73 19.68 -11.29 13.21
CA HIS A 73 19.70 -11.93 14.54
C HIS A 73 18.38 -11.88 15.34
N GLN A 74 17.30 -11.31 14.81
CA GLN A 74 16.02 -11.24 15.53
C GLN A 74 15.00 -12.21 14.95
N ALA A 75 14.21 -12.82 15.84
CA ALA A 75 13.07 -13.65 15.50
C ALA A 75 12.26 -12.96 14.39
N GLN A 76 12.10 -13.65 13.26
CA GLN A 76 11.37 -13.12 12.13
C GLN A 76 9.91 -12.89 12.57
N ALA A 77 9.52 -11.64 12.74
CA ALA A 77 8.19 -11.23 13.19
C ALA A 77 7.41 -10.53 12.06
N CYS A 78 6.09 -10.52 12.15
CA CYS A 78 5.26 -9.78 11.21
C CYS A 78 5.41 -8.26 11.47
N PRO A 79 5.72 -7.43 10.46
CA PRO A 79 5.83 -5.98 10.64
C PRO A 79 4.53 -5.30 11.11
N LYS A 80 3.37 -5.90 10.84
CA LYS A 80 2.04 -5.36 11.18
C LYS A 80 1.58 -5.74 12.59
N CYS A 81 1.89 -6.95 13.07
CA CYS A 81 1.35 -7.45 14.35
C CYS A 81 2.36 -8.12 15.28
N ASN A 82 3.65 -8.08 14.95
CA ASN A 82 4.77 -8.60 15.74
C ASN A 82 4.69 -10.10 16.12
N LYS A 83 3.86 -10.89 15.42
CA LYS A 83 3.76 -12.35 15.60
C LYS A 83 4.86 -13.06 14.80
N ASN A 84 5.41 -14.15 15.34
CA ASN A 84 6.48 -14.90 14.68
C ASN A 84 6.01 -15.50 13.34
N VAL A 85 6.83 -15.33 12.30
CA VAL A 85 6.55 -15.75 10.91
C VAL A 85 7.17 -17.12 10.67
N LEU A 86 6.74 -18.12 11.45
CA LEU A 86 7.37 -19.45 11.42
C LEU A 86 7.30 -20.13 10.04
N PHE A 87 6.31 -19.80 9.20
CA PHE A 87 6.17 -20.31 7.83
C PHE A 87 5.35 -19.31 6.99
N SER A 88 5.66 -19.14 5.70
CA SER A 88 4.93 -18.21 4.82
C SER A 88 4.56 -18.89 3.49
N ARG A 89 3.33 -18.65 2.99
CA ARG A 89 2.84 -19.18 1.70
C ARG A 89 2.80 -18.07 0.64
N SER A 90 3.51 -18.27 -0.46
CA SER A 90 3.57 -17.32 -1.58
C SER A 90 2.39 -17.56 -2.52
N TYR A 91 1.72 -16.49 -2.95
CA TYR A 91 0.61 -16.55 -3.90
C TYR A 91 0.85 -15.55 -5.04
N VAL A 92 0.37 -15.87 -6.23
CA VAL A 92 0.26 -14.90 -7.32
C VAL A 92 -1.10 -14.23 -7.16
N ALA A 93 -1.15 -12.91 -7.05
CA ALA A 93 -2.42 -12.22 -7.07
C ALA A 93 -3.06 -12.42 -8.45
N LEU A 94 -4.20 -13.10 -8.50
CA LEU A 94 -5.00 -13.18 -9.71
C LEU A 94 -5.64 -11.80 -9.91
N ALA A 95 -5.31 -11.15 -11.02
CA ALA A 95 -6.02 -9.93 -11.40
C ALA A 95 -7.50 -10.28 -11.62
N CYS A 96 -8.41 -9.54 -11.01
CA CYS A 96 -9.82 -9.56 -11.42
C CYS A 96 -9.88 -8.95 -12.83
N THR A 97 -9.89 -9.80 -13.86
CA THR A 97 -10.21 -9.44 -15.25
C THR A 97 -11.71 -9.41 -15.47
#